data_AF-A0A2H1VZW8-F1
#
_entry.id   AF-A0A2H1VZW8-F1
#
_cell.length_a   1.000
_cell.length_b   1.000
_cell.length_c   1.000
_cell.angle_alpha   90.00
_cell.angle_beta   90.00
_cell.angle_gamma   90.00
#
_symmetry.space_group_name_H-M   'P 1'
#
loop_
_entity.id
_entity.type
_entity.pdbx_description
1 polymer ?
#
loop_
_entity_poly.entity_id
_entity_poly.type
_entity_poly.pdbx_seq_one_letter_code
_entity_poly.pdbx_strand_id
1 'polypeptide(L)'
;MFPFSTATSLSYVRLNVPANASVLNGSCSDPDQWIQITWKTNDDSETNNTMTLVYNKNATTKNYGLKSLNFTLTPDNFVNGSKDPMELYHGPEWVTPLATSYRCKSATQLNLTSESPSAVGVLTLSRLQEEAYRTTAGSGFSAARDCGGGDVPDAVPIAVGCALGGLVVVVLIAYLVGRRYSASRGYLSM
;
A
#
# COMPACT_ATOMS: atom_id res chain seq x y z
N MET A 1 47.74 24.89 16.57
CA MET A 1 46.38 24.51 17.03
C MET A 1 45.50 24.42 15.78
N PHE A 2 45.40 23.25 15.15
CA PHE A 2 44.52 23.05 14.00
C PHE A 2 43.20 22.45 14.52
N PRO A 3 42.03 22.97 14.14
CA PRO A 3 40.77 22.30 14.48
C PRO A 3 40.61 21.11 13.54
N PHE A 4 40.54 19.89 14.09
CA PHE A 4 40.01 18.75 13.36
C PHE A 4 38.52 19.00 13.15
N SER A 5 38.15 19.41 11.93
CA SER A 5 36.76 19.32 11.48
C SER A 5 36.45 17.85 11.24
N THR A 6 35.79 17.21 12.20
CA THR A 6 35.14 15.91 11.98
C THR A 6 33.87 16.15 11.18
N ALA A 7 34.01 16.36 9.87
CA ALA A 7 32.87 16.29 8.97
C ALA A 7 32.44 14.82 8.90
N THR A 8 31.33 14.48 9.56
CA THR A 8 30.66 13.20 9.36
C THR A 8 30.10 13.18 7.93
N SER A 9 30.82 12.55 7.00
CA SER A 9 30.33 12.39 5.64
C SER A 9 29.17 11.39 5.63
N LEU A 10 27.95 11.88 5.47
CA LEU A 10 26.79 11.02 5.21
C LEU A 10 26.93 10.45 3.78
N SER A 11 26.99 9.12 3.69
CA SER A 11 26.96 8.40 2.42
C SER A 11 25.58 7.76 2.24
N TYR A 12 25.06 7.75 1.01
CA TYR A 12 23.83 7.06 0.69
C TYR A 12 24.13 5.87 -0.21
N VAL A 13 23.41 4.77 0.04
CA VAL A 13 23.48 3.56 -0.78
C VAL A 13 22.06 3.25 -1.25
N ARG A 14 21.94 2.90 -2.54
CA ARG A 14 20.67 2.43 -3.10
C ARG A 14 20.77 0.94 -3.36
N LEU A 15 19.94 0.17 -2.65
CA LEU A 15 19.87 -1.27 -2.79
C LEU A 15 18.53 -1.63 -3.41
N ASN A 16 18.55 -2.42 -4.48
CA ASN A 16 17.35 -3.02 -5.05
C ASN A 16 17.24 -4.45 -4.55
N VAL A 17 16.06 -4.86 -4.10
CA VAL A 17 15.80 -6.28 -3.82
C VAL A 17 15.81 -7.03 -5.16
N PRO A 18 16.66 -8.06 -5.31
CA PRO A 18 16.85 -8.71 -6.60
C PRO A 18 15.70 -9.69 -6.90
N ALA A 19 15.49 -9.99 -8.18
CA ALA A 19 14.39 -10.87 -8.62
C ALA A 19 14.56 -12.35 -8.18
N ASN A 20 15.78 -12.75 -7.81
CA ASN A 20 16.09 -14.08 -7.29
C ASN A 20 15.96 -14.17 -5.75
N ALA A 21 15.44 -13.14 -5.08
CA ALA A 21 15.13 -13.20 -3.67
C ALA A 21 14.15 -14.35 -3.39
N SER A 22 14.38 -15.09 -2.31
CA SER A 22 13.62 -16.28 -1.96
C SER A 22 12.97 -16.15 -0.58
N VAL A 23 11.92 -16.93 -0.36
CA VAL A 23 11.30 -17.03 0.96
C VAL A 23 12.20 -17.89 1.84
N LEU A 24 12.74 -17.29 2.90
CA LEU A 24 13.55 -18.00 3.90
C LEU A 24 12.67 -18.77 4.87
N ASN A 25 11.65 -18.09 5.41
CA ASN A 25 10.73 -18.66 6.38
C ASN A 25 9.41 -17.87 6.43
N GLY A 26 8.40 -18.41 7.11
CA GLY A 26 7.14 -17.72 7.35
C GLY A 26 6.24 -18.49 8.29
N SER A 27 5.25 -17.81 8.84
CA SER A 27 4.22 -18.39 9.71
C SER A 27 2.84 -17.90 9.33
N CYS A 28 1.90 -18.83 9.22
CA CYS A 28 0.47 -18.56 9.03
C CYS A 28 -0.33 -18.69 10.35
N SER A 29 0.36 -18.89 11.47
CA SER A 29 -0.28 -19.07 12.78
C SER A 29 -0.80 -17.74 13.35
N ASP A 30 -1.85 -17.82 14.15
CA ASP A 30 -2.32 -16.68 14.95
C ASP A 30 -1.40 -16.46 16.16
N PRO A 31 -1.25 -15.21 16.67
CA PRO A 31 -2.00 -14.00 16.30
C PRO A 31 -1.42 -13.20 15.14
N ASP A 32 -0.11 -13.31 14.90
CA ASP A 32 0.61 -12.55 13.87
C ASP A 32 1.12 -13.51 12.79
N GLN A 33 0.76 -13.21 11.54
CA GLN A 33 1.33 -13.90 10.38
C GLN A 33 2.55 -13.12 9.88
N TRP A 34 3.55 -13.82 9.38
CA TRP A 34 4.74 -13.16 8.87
C TRP A 34 5.39 -13.97 7.76
N ILE A 35 6.12 -13.27 6.91
CA ILE A 35 6.94 -13.84 5.85
C ILE A 35 8.29 -13.17 5.85
N GLN A 36 9.34 -13.97 5.72
CA GLN A 36 10.72 -13.53 5.68
C GLN A 36 11.33 -13.88 4.33
N ILE A 37 11.81 -12.85 3.64
CA ILE A 37 12.45 -12.91 2.33
C ILE A 37 13.94 -12.69 2.54
N THR A 38 14.77 -13.41 1.80
CA THR A 38 16.23 -13.28 1.86
C THR A 38 16.85 -13.18 0.48
N TRP A 39 17.95 -12.42 0.39
CA TRP A 39 18.74 -12.30 -0.82
C TRP A 39 20.21 -12.04 -0.48
N LYS A 40 21.09 -12.41 -1.40
CA LYS A 40 22.51 -12.10 -1.30
C LYS A 40 22.83 -10.74 -1.89
N THR A 41 23.88 -10.10 -1.37
CA THR A 41 24.42 -8.87 -1.94
C THR A 41 25.14 -9.16 -3.25
N ASN A 42 26.04 -10.15 -3.25
CA ASN A 42 26.72 -10.70 -4.42
C ASN A 42 26.74 -12.23 -4.33
N ASP A 43 27.01 -12.93 -5.44
CA ASP A 43 27.07 -14.40 -5.45
C ASP A 43 28.10 -14.97 -4.47
N ASP A 44 29.20 -14.23 -4.26
CA ASP A 44 30.29 -14.54 -3.32
C ASP A 44 30.01 -14.13 -1.87
N SER A 45 28.90 -13.43 -1.58
CA SER A 45 28.55 -13.08 -0.19
C SER A 45 28.16 -14.33 0.59
N GLU A 46 28.83 -14.54 1.72
CA GLU A 46 28.49 -15.58 2.71
C GLU A 46 27.29 -15.20 3.57
N THR A 47 27.00 -13.89 3.66
CA THR A 47 25.89 -13.37 4.45
C THR A 47 24.74 -12.93 3.55
N ASN A 48 23.51 -13.14 4.03
CA ASN A 48 22.30 -12.76 3.31
C ASN A 48 21.62 -11.58 3.99
N ASN A 49 21.05 -10.71 3.18
CA ASN A 49 20.11 -9.70 3.62
C ASN A 49 18.75 -10.35 3.89
N THR A 50 17.98 -9.77 4.81
CA THR A 50 16.63 -10.25 5.12
C THR A 50 15.62 -9.11 5.19
N MET A 51 14.39 -9.41 4.77
CA MET A 51 13.21 -8.54 4.88
C MET A 51 12.09 -9.36 5.47
N THR A 52 11.54 -8.92 6.60
CA THR A 52 10.43 -9.58 7.29
C THR A 52 9.22 -8.68 7.28
N LEU A 53 8.13 -9.14 6.67
CA LEU A 53 6.82 -8.50 6.75
C LEU A 53 6.01 -9.20 7.83
N VAL A 54 5.50 -8.44 8.80
CA VAL A 54 4.67 -8.95 9.88
C VAL A 54 3.28 -8.34 9.76
N TYR A 55 2.26 -9.18 9.84
CA TYR A 55 0.87 -8.82 9.73
C TYR A 55 0.16 -9.10 11.04
N ASN A 56 -0.81 -8.25 11.36
CA ASN A 56 -1.73 -8.45 12.47
C ASN A 56 -3.17 -8.31 11.99
N LYS A 57 -4.05 -9.16 12.51
CA LYS A 57 -5.50 -9.04 12.32
C LYS A 57 -6.17 -8.49 13.57
N ASN A 58 -7.16 -7.64 13.34
CA ASN A 58 -8.08 -7.18 14.36
C ASN A 58 -9.38 -8.00 14.26
N ALA A 59 -9.65 -8.82 15.28
CA ALA A 59 -10.81 -9.70 15.32
C ALA A 59 -12.16 -8.96 15.37
N THR A 60 -12.16 -7.71 15.87
CA THR A 60 -13.36 -6.87 16.04
C THR A 60 -13.72 -6.19 14.73
N THR A 61 -12.76 -5.52 14.07
CA THR A 61 -13.00 -4.80 12.81
C THR A 61 -12.98 -5.72 11.59
N LYS A 62 -12.53 -6.98 11.75
CA LYS A 62 -12.35 -7.95 10.66
C LYS A 62 -11.38 -7.45 9.58
N ASN A 63 -10.38 -6.68 9.98
CA ASN A 63 -9.33 -6.19 9.11
C ASN A 63 -7.99 -6.80 9.50
N TYR A 64 -7.07 -6.89 8.54
CA TYR A 64 -5.65 -7.11 8.80
C TYR A 64 -4.83 -5.95 8.24
N GLY A 65 -3.60 -5.81 8.70
CA GLY A 65 -2.69 -4.80 8.19
C GLY A 65 -1.24 -5.20 8.38
N LEU A 66 -0.36 -4.46 7.72
CA LEU A 66 1.06 -4.53 8.01
C LEU A 66 1.27 -3.96 9.43
N LYS A 67 1.81 -4.80 10.32
CA LYS A 67 2.15 -4.45 11.70
C LYS A 67 3.55 -3.86 11.79
N SER A 68 4.51 -4.50 11.12
CA SER A 68 5.89 -4.04 11.08
C SER A 68 6.60 -4.59 9.85
N LEU A 69 7.59 -3.82 9.41
CA LEU A 69 8.48 -4.19 8.32
C LEU A 69 9.91 -4.12 8.82
N ASN A 70 10.62 -5.22 8.87
CA ASN A 70 11.97 -5.26 9.41
C ASN A 70 12.95 -5.66 8.32
N PHE A 71 14.05 -4.94 8.21
CA PHE A 71 15.16 -5.20 7.31
C PHE A 71 16.43 -5.42 8.11
N THR A 72 17.18 -6.44 7.73
CA THR A 72 18.55 -6.64 8.19
C THR A 72 19.45 -6.66 6.96
N LEU A 73 20.28 -5.63 6.84
CA LEU A 73 21.22 -5.46 5.73
C LEU A 73 22.62 -5.80 6.20
N THR A 74 23.31 -6.62 5.43
CA THR A 74 24.67 -7.06 5.72
C THR A 74 25.69 -5.93 5.49
N PRO A 75 26.82 -5.92 6.21
CA PRO A 75 27.90 -4.95 6.03
C PRO A 75 28.45 -4.88 4.59
N ASP A 76 28.38 -6.00 3.86
CA ASP A 76 28.82 -6.10 2.45
C ASP A 76 28.16 -5.07 1.52
N ASN A 77 26.98 -4.56 1.91
CA ASN A 77 26.29 -3.50 1.15
C ASN A 77 26.92 -2.11 1.33
N PHE A 78 27.77 -1.91 2.34
CA PHE A 78 28.27 -0.62 2.76
C PHE A 78 29.79 -0.56 2.63
N VAL A 79 30.27 -0.13 1.47
CA VAL A 79 31.71 0.07 1.22
C VAL A 79 32.23 1.17 2.16
N ASN A 80 33.22 0.83 3.00
CA ASN A 80 33.75 1.70 4.07
C ASN A 80 32.71 2.07 5.16
N GLY A 81 31.66 1.26 5.32
CA GLY A 81 30.66 1.42 6.37
C GLY A 81 31.02 0.67 7.66
N SER A 82 30.06 0.62 8.59
CA SER A 82 30.18 -0.21 9.80
C SER A 82 30.30 -1.69 9.43
N LYS A 83 31.02 -2.45 10.26
CA LYS A 83 31.13 -3.91 10.13
C LYS A 83 29.95 -4.66 10.75
N ASP A 84 29.02 -3.94 11.39
CA ASP A 84 27.83 -4.51 12.00
C ASP A 84 26.65 -4.50 11.02
N PRO A 85 25.76 -5.51 11.06
CA PRO A 85 24.53 -5.51 10.30
C PRO A 85 23.69 -4.27 10.61
N MET A 86 23.07 -3.71 9.58
CA MET A 86 22.18 -2.57 9.71
C MET A 86 20.74 -3.06 9.85
N GLU A 87 20.12 -2.75 10.97
CA GLU A 87 18.70 -3.03 11.22
C GLU A 87 17.85 -1.78 10.99
N LEU A 88 16.84 -1.92 10.15
CA LEU A 88 15.90 -0.88 9.78
C LEU A 88 14.49 -1.41 9.94
N TYR A 89 13.60 -0.62 10.52
CA TYR A 89 12.21 -1.01 10.72
C TYR A 89 11.22 0.08 10.34
N HIS A 90 10.04 -0.35 9.91
CA HIS A 90 8.87 0.49 9.73
C HIS A 90 7.73 -0.03 10.60
N GLY A 91 6.92 0.90 11.12
CA GLY A 91 5.77 0.57 11.93
C GLY A 91 4.56 0.10 11.11
N PRO A 92 3.37 0.16 11.72
CA PRO A 92 2.12 -0.13 11.03
C PRO A 92 1.83 0.89 9.93
N GLU A 93 1.38 0.43 8.77
CA GLU A 93 1.15 1.29 7.59
C GLU A 93 -0.28 1.13 7.05
N TRP A 94 -0.53 0.10 6.23
CA TRP A 94 -1.84 -0.10 5.59
C TRP A 94 -2.70 -1.15 6.30
N VAL A 95 -4.01 -0.98 6.12
CA VAL A 95 -5.07 -1.86 6.65
C VAL A 95 -6.02 -2.22 5.52
N THR A 96 -6.44 -3.48 5.46
CA THR A 96 -7.40 -3.99 4.50
C THR A 96 -8.34 -5.03 5.14
N PRO A 97 -9.58 -5.17 4.66
CA PRO A 97 -10.49 -6.20 5.16
C PRO A 97 -9.96 -7.63 5.00
N LEU A 98 -10.30 -8.53 5.93
CA LEU A 98 -10.04 -9.96 5.77
C LEU A 98 -10.70 -10.50 4.49
N ALA A 99 -10.12 -11.58 3.94
CA ALA A 99 -10.53 -12.19 2.66
C ALA A 99 -10.46 -11.23 1.46
N THR A 100 -9.59 -10.22 1.52
CA THR A 100 -9.24 -9.32 0.41
C THR A 100 -7.73 -9.15 0.35
N SER A 101 -7.20 -8.82 -0.84
CA SER A 101 -5.78 -8.50 -1.00
C SER A 101 -5.57 -7.00 -0.97
N TYR A 102 -4.50 -6.52 -0.34
CA TYR A 102 -4.07 -5.14 -0.48
C TYR A 102 -3.31 -4.99 -1.80
N ARG A 103 -3.63 -3.97 -2.60
CA ARG A 103 -2.96 -3.70 -3.88
C ARG A 103 -2.58 -2.23 -3.97
N CYS A 104 -1.34 -1.93 -4.28
CA CYS A 104 -0.89 -0.57 -4.53
C CYS A 104 -0.07 -0.50 -5.82
N LYS A 105 -0.67 0.09 -6.86
CA LYS A 105 -0.05 0.23 -8.18
C LYS A 105 0.99 1.35 -8.21
N SER A 106 0.67 2.45 -7.52
CA SER A 106 1.55 3.62 -7.39
C SER A 106 2.79 3.27 -6.57
N ALA A 107 3.87 4.00 -6.81
CA ALA A 107 5.05 3.88 -5.97
C ALA A 107 4.79 4.58 -4.62
N THR A 108 5.03 3.86 -3.53
CA THR A 108 4.88 4.37 -2.16
C THR A 108 6.24 4.33 -1.48
N GLN A 109 6.56 5.40 -0.75
CA GLN A 109 7.79 5.49 0.04
C GLN A 109 7.47 5.31 1.51
N LEU A 110 8.16 4.36 2.16
CA LEU A 110 8.08 4.13 3.60
C LEU A 110 9.39 4.59 4.24
N ASN A 111 9.28 5.44 5.26
CA ASN A 111 10.44 5.86 6.03
C ASN A 111 10.81 4.75 7.01
N LEU A 112 12.04 4.29 6.94
CA LEU A 112 12.59 3.29 7.84
C LEU A 112 13.40 3.99 8.94
N THR A 113 13.21 3.52 10.16
CA THR A 113 13.93 3.96 11.35
C THR A 113 14.95 2.91 11.74
N SER A 114 16.06 3.33 12.34
CA SER A 114 17.04 2.44 12.96
C SER A 114 17.12 2.74 14.46
N GLU A 115 17.55 1.75 15.26
CA GLU A 115 17.91 2.00 16.65
C GLU A 115 19.16 2.88 16.78
N SER A 116 20.02 2.89 15.75
CA SER A 116 21.17 3.80 15.70
C SER A 116 20.77 5.14 15.07
N PRO A 117 21.03 6.29 15.73
CA PRO A 117 20.68 7.61 15.22
C PRO A 117 21.47 8.02 13.96
N SER A 118 22.43 7.19 13.52
CA SER A 118 23.31 7.47 12.38
C SER A 118 22.82 6.85 11.06
N ALA A 119 21.69 6.14 11.06
CA ALA A 119 21.16 5.46 9.89
C ALA A 119 19.68 5.76 9.65
N VAL A 120 19.37 6.20 8.44
CA VAL A 120 18.00 6.45 7.97
C VAL A 120 17.84 5.73 6.64
N GLY A 121 16.71 5.05 6.47
CA GLY A 121 16.37 4.36 5.23
C GLY A 121 15.06 4.86 4.65
N VAL A 122 14.92 4.76 3.32
CA VAL A 122 13.63 4.95 2.65
C VAL A 122 13.41 3.73 1.76
N LEU A 123 12.31 3.02 2.00
CA LEU A 123 11.89 1.92 1.14
C LEU A 123 10.92 2.43 0.10
N THR A 124 11.20 2.15 -1.17
CA THR A 124 10.23 2.40 -2.25
C THR A 124 9.61 1.09 -2.70
N LEU A 125 8.29 0.97 -2.53
CA LEU A 125 7.49 -0.16 -3.00
C LEU A 125 6.70 0.27 -4.23
N SER A 126 6.63 -0.57 -5.26
CA SER A 126 5.85 -0.29 -6.47
C SER A 126 5.15 -1.56 -6.95
N ARG A 127 3.91 -1.44 -7.44
CA ARG A 127 3.07 -2.59 -7.85
C ARG A 127 2.97 -3.66 -6.76
N LEU A 128 2.82 -3.22 -5.51
CA LEU A 128 2.66 -4.10 -4.36
C LEU A 128 1.29 -4.79 -4.42
N GLN A 129 1.26 -6.09 -4.23
CA GLN A 129 0.02 -6.82 -3.97
C GLN A 129 0.29 -7.96 -3.00
N GLU A 130 -0.48 -8.02 -1.92
CA GLU A 130 -0.27 -8.96 -0.83
C GLU A 130 -1.59 -9.35 -0.15
N GLU A 131 -1.58 -10.52 0.48
CA GLU A 131 -2.72 -11.01 1.25
C GLU A 131 -2.24 -11.85 2.42
N ALA A 132 -2.69 -11.50 3.62
CA ALA A 132 -2.49 -12.27 4.84
C ALA A 132 -3.82 -12.85 5.34
N TYR A 133 -3.73 -13.85 6.22
CA TYR A 133 -4.84 -14.56 6.86
C TYR A 133 -5.80 -15.23 5.89
N ARG A 134 -5.27 -15.67 4.75
CA ARG A 134 -6.05 -16.37 3.74
C ARG A 134 -6.39 -17.78 4.21
N THR A 135 -7.66 -18.14 4.07
CA THR A 135 -8.19 -19.46 4.44
C THR A 135 -8.48 -20.36 3.23
N THR A 136 -8.48 -19.79 2.02
CA THR A 136 -8.72 -20.52 0.78
C THR A 136 -7.43 -21.09 0.20
N ALA A 137 -7.45 -22.36 -0.19
CA ALA A 137 -6.32 -22.99 -0.87
C ALA A 137 -6.19 -22.47 -2.31
N GLY A 138 -4.97 -22.13 -2.73
CA GLY A 138 -4.67 -21.70 -4.10
C GLY A 138 -3.58 -20.62 -4.16
N SER A 139 -3.11 -20.30 -5.36
CA SER A 139 -2.03 -19.34 -5.60
C SER A 139 -2.49 -17.92 -5.95
N GLY A 140 -3.77 -17.71 -6.26
CA GLY A 140 -4.29 -16.41 -6.67
C GLY A 140 -4.77 -15.55 -5.51
N PHE A 141 -4.65 -14.23 -5.62
CA PHE A 141 -5.15 -13.29 -4.61
C PHE A 141 -6.69 -13.19 -4.59
N SER A 142 -7.26 -12.91 -3.41
CA SER A 142 -8.64 -12.49 -3.24
C SER A 142 -8.88 -11.09 -3.83
N ALA A 143 -10.14 -10.62 -3.81
CA ALA A 143 -10.53 -9.32 -4.34
C ALA A 143 -9.58 -8.21 -3.86
N ALA A 144 -9.02 -7.44 -4.80
CA ALA A 144 -8.01 -6.44 -4.51
C ALA A 144 -8.63 -5.12 -4.01
N ARG A 145 -8.06 -4.58 -2.94
CA ARG A 145 -8.33 -3.25 -2.39
C ARG A 145 -7.18 -2.34 -2.74
N ASP A 146 -7.47 -1.36 -3.58
CA ASP A 146 -6.46 -0.43 -4.06
C ASP A 146 -6.09 0.61 -2.98
N CYS A 147 -4.79 0.86 -2.80
CA CYS A 147 -4.29 1.92 -1.92
C CYS A 147 -4.85 3.29 -2.32
N GLY A 148 -5.21 4.12 -1.32
CA GLY A 148 -5.83 5.43 -1.57
C GLY A 148 -7.24 5.38 -2.15
N GLY A 149 -7.74 4.20 -2.53
CA GLY A 149 -9.13 3.94 -2.87
C GLY A 149 -9.94 3.76 -1.58
N GLY A 150 -10.16 4.85 -0.86
CA GLY A 150 -11.11 4.83 0.25
C GLY A 150 -12.46 4.32 -0.27
N ASP A 151 -13.14 3.51 0.54
CA ASP A 151 -14.59 3.30 0.41
C ASP A 151 -15.22 4.69 0.39
N VAL A 152 -15.43 5.24 -0.80
CA VAL A 152 -15.64 6.67 -1.01
C VAL A 152 -16.90 7.07 -0.27
N PRO A 153 -16.82 7.76 0.88
CA PRO A 153 -18.02 8.22 1.59
C PRO A 153 -18.79 9.24 0.72
N ASP A 154 -18.13 9.79 -0.30
CA ASP A 154 -18.68 10.71 -1.29
C ASP A 154 -19.43 10.02 -2.44
N ALA A 155 -19.35 8.69 -2.57
CA ALA A 155 -20.08 7.97 -3.62
C ALA A 155 -21.59 8.13 -3.47
N VAL A 156 -22.09 8.19 -2.23
CA VAL A 156 -23.51 8.38 -1.92
C VAL A 156 -24.00 9.77 -2.37
N PRO A 157 -23.41 10.91 -1.96
CA PRO A 157 -23.87 12.21 -2.42
C PRO A 157 -23.74 12.41 -3.94
N ILE A 158 -22.74 11.82 -4.61
CA ILE A 158 -22.62 11.87 -6.07
C ILE A 158 -23.76 11.10 -6.75
N ALA A 159 -24.06 9.88 -6.28
CA ALA A 159 -25.16 9.07 -6.83
C ALA A 159 -26.52 9.75 -6.65
N VAL A 160 -26.76 10.36 -5.48
CA VAL A 160 -27.98 11.14 -5.21
C VAL A 160 -28.06 12.38 -6.12
N GLY A 161 -26.94 13.08 -6.34
CA GLY A 161 -26.88 14.21 -7.26
C GLY A 161 -27.26 13.85 -8.70
N CYS A 162 -26.72 12.74 -9.21
CA CYS A 162 -27.05 12.23 -10.55
C CYS A 162 -28.53 11.84 -10.67
N ALA A 163 -29.10 11.18 -9.64
CA ALA A 163 -30.51 10.79 -9.64
C ALA A 163 -31.45 12.01 -9.66
N LEU A 164 -31.17 13.02 -8.83
CA LEU A 164 -31.95 14.26 -8.78
C LEU A 164 -31.82 15.05 -10.09
N GLY A 165 -30.61 15.18 -10.64
CA GLY A 165 -30.37 15.86 -11.92
C GLY A 165 -31.10 15.19 -13.08
N GLY A 166 -31.03 13.85 -13.16
CA GLY A 166 -31.73 13.08 -14.19
C GLY A 166 -33.25 13.26 -14.13
N LEU A 167 -33.83 13.23 -12.93
CA LEU A 167 -35.28 13.43 -12.74
C LEU A 167 -35.73 14.83 -13.21
N VAL A 168 -34.96 15.88 -12.89
CA VAL A 168 -35.27 17.25 -13.34
C VAL A 168 -35.27 17.34 -14.86
N VAL A 169 -34.28 16.74 -15.53
CA VAL A 169 -34.22 16.72 -17.01
C VAL A 169 -35.44 16.03 -17.61
N VAL A 170 -35.84 14.87 -17.06
CA VAL A 170 -37.04 14.14 -17.52
C VAL A 170 -38.31 14.99 -17.36
N VAL A 171 -38.47 15.66 -16.21
CA VAL A 171 -39.62 16.54 -15.96
C VAL A 171 -39.64 17.72 -16.94
N LEU A 172 -38.48 18.33 -17.22
CA LEU A 172 -38.39 19.43 -18.19
C LEU A 172 -38.76 18.98 -19.60
N ILE A 173 -38.30 17.81 -20.04
CA ILE A 173 -38.67 17.26 -21.36
C ILE A 173 -40.19 17.01 -21.42
N ALA A 174 -40.76 16.35 -20.41
CA ALA A 174 -42.20 16.10 -20.33
C ALA A 174 -43.01 17.40 -20.36
N TYR A 175 -42.55 18.42 -19.61
CA TYR A 175 -43.17 19.74 -19.60
C TYR A 175 -43.10 20.42 -20.97
N LEU A 176 -41.96 20.37 -21.65
CA LEU A 176 -41.80 20.97 -22.98
C LEU A 176 -42.68 20.29 -24.02
N VAL A 177 -42.76 18.95 -24.01
CA VAL A 177 -43.62 18.19 -24.92
C VAL A 177 -45.10 18.47 -24.62
N GLY A 178 -45.50 18.45 -23.34
CA GLY A 178 -46.86 18.78 -22.93
C GLY A 178 -47.25 20.20 -23.31
N ARG A 179 -46.35 21.18 -23.12
CA ARG A 179 -46.57 22.57 -23.53
C ARG A 179 -46.69 22.71 -25.05
N ARG A 180 -45.87 21.98 -25.82
CA ARG A 180 -45.98 21.94 -27.29
C ARG A 180 -47.36 21.41 -27.71
N TYR A 181 -47.85 20.35 -27.06
CA TYR A 181 -49.14 19.74 -27.35
C TYR A 181 -50.34 20.61 -26.93
N SER A 182 -50.25 21.31 -25.80
CA SER A 182 -51.29 22.23 -25.33
C SER A 182 -51.35 23.51 -26.16
N ALA A 183 -50.21 24.01 -26.66
CA ALA A 183 -50.19 25.15 -27.57
C ALA A 183 -50.86 24.83 -28.93
N SER A 184 -50.85 23.58 -29.38
CA SER A 184 -51.58 23.14 -30.58
C SER A 184 -53.09 22.95 -30.39
N ARG A 185 -53.65 23.12 -29.18
CA ARG A 185 -55.10 23.03 -28.90
C ARG A 185 -55.73 24.38 -28.53
N GLY A 186 -55.16 25.48 -29.03
CA GLY A 186 -55.74 26.83 -28.88
C GLY A 186 -56.79 27.15 -29.95
N TYR A 187 -58.03 27.38 -29.47
CA TYR A 187 -59.19 28.00 -30.11
C TYR A 187 -59.95 27.21 -31.21
N LEU A 188 -60.84 26.34 -30.77
CA LEU A 188 -62.15 26.14 -31.41
C LEU A 188 -63.22 26.59 -30.40
N SER A 189 -63.51 27.89 -30.41
CA SER A 189 -64.75 28.44 -29.86
C SER A 189 -65.88 28.15 -30.86
N MET A 190 -67.08 27.91 -30.34
CA MET A 190 -68.35 27.94 -31.08
C MET A 190 -68.47 29.14 -32.03
#